data_AF-A0A957RA70-F1
#
_entry.id   AF-A0A957RA70-F1
#
_cell.length_a   1.000
_cell.length_b   1.000
_cell.length_c   1.000
_cell.angle_alpha   90.00
_cell.angle_beta   90.00
_cell.angle_gamma   90.00
#
_symmetry.space_group_name_H-M   'P 1'
#
loop_
_entity.id
_entity.type
_entity.pdbx_description
1 polymer ?
#
loop_
_entity_poly.entity_id
_entity_poly.type
_entity_poly.pdbx_seq_one_letter_code
_entity_poly.pdbx_strand_id
1 'polypeptide(L)'
;MSLVEHAPLYGAEEAAAIVYRLYGIKGHARPLPSERDQNFQIDTGGGERYVLKIANEREAPDLLDAQNHVLQHIAQAGSAALGATVLRTVAGETIARTVNGDGVAHLVRLLSYVPGTPLALVRPHAPELMADLGRFLGELDAALATFRHPALQRTFHWDLAHAGSEVAEHMGEIADPARRALVARFLARFEAETAPLLAALPHQAIHGDANDYNVLVTDGGDLFTRYRQVSGILDYGDMVHSLRVADLAIAAAYALLDKDDPLATVAQVTAGYHAANPLTAAEIAALWDLTCMRLCMSVCHAAHQRRLKPENEYLSISEQPAWDALERLARVHPRLAHYTLRAACNLPADPAGAAITAWLAQTPAAPVIPADLRTGAVHVLDLSIASPTLAAAQLRSDRTDTLSATIFGEMAAAGAPVGIGRYDEARPFYTGPAFSLSASPTDERRTIHLGIDLFASAGTPVSAPIAGIVHAVT
;
A
#
# COMPACT_ATOMS: atom_id res chain seq x y z
N MET A 1 15.11 -25.13 -16.33
CA MET A 1 16.50 -24.62 -16.31
C MET A 1 16.44 -23.13 -16.03
N SER A 2 17.20 -22.64 -15.06
CA SER A 2 17.00 -21.30 -14.48
C SER A 2 17.54 -20.23 -15.42
N LEU A 3 16.80 -19.13 -15.62
CA LEU A 3 17.28 -17.95 -16.38
C LEU A 3 18.62 -17.41 -15.83
N VAL A 4 18.86 -17.59 -14.53
CA VAL A 4 20.08 -17.15 -13.83
C VAL A 4 21.35 -17.85 -14.34
N GLU A 5 21.26 -19.09 -14.86
CA GLU A 5 22.42 -19.83 -15.38
C GLU A 5 22.93 -19.28 -16.72
N HIS A 6 22.13 -18.46 -17.40
CA HIS A 6 22.42 -17.86 -18.71
C HIS A 6 22.61 -16.34 -18.63
N ALA A 7 22.82 -15.81 -17.43
CA ALA A 7 23.09 -14.40 -17.24
C ALA A 7 24.35 -14.00 -18.03
N PRO A 8 24.35 -12.83 -18.68
CA PRO A 8 25.54 -12.34 -19.36
C PRO A 8 26.72 -12.22 -18.39
N LEU A 9 27.95 -12.42 -18.87
CA LEU A 9 29.17 -12.29 -18.07
C LEU A 9 30.10 -11.26 -18.73
N TYR A 10 29.83 -9.99 -18.50
CA TYR A 10 30.70 -8.88 -18.93
C TYR A 10 31.40 -8.24 -17.73
N GLY A 11 32.66 -7.83 -17.92
CA GLY A 11 33.38 -6.95 -17.01
C GLY A 11 33.03 -5.47 -17.22
N ALA A 12 33.37 -4.62 -16.26
CA ALA A 12 33.13 -3.18 -16.36
C ALA A 12 33.84 -2.53 -17.57
N GLU A 13 35.07 -2.96 -17.90
CA GLU A 13 35.80 -2.45 -19.05
C GLU A 13 35.12 -2.83 -20.38
N GLU A 14 34.61 -4.05 -20.48
CA GLU A 14 33.88 -4.52 -21.65
C GLU A 14 32.55 -3.78 -21.81
N ALA A 15 31.82 -3.57 -20.71
CA ALA A 15 30.60 -2.77 -20.70
C ALA A 15 30.86 -1.33 -21.20
N ALA A 16 31.92 -0.67 -20.73
CA ALA A 16 32.32 0.65 -21.21
C ALA A 16 32.69 0.63 -22.70
N ALA A 17 33.40 -0.41 -23.16
CA ALA A 17 33.76 -0.59 -24.56
C ALA A 17 32.53 -0.80 -25.47
N ILE A 18 31.53 -1.57 -25.01
CA ILE A 18 30.24 -1.74 -25.70
C ILE A 18 29.56 -0.39 -25.88
N VAL A 19 29.48 0.42 -24.82
CA VAL A 19 28.83 1.72 -24.84
C VAL A 19 29.55 2.68 -25.79
N TYR A 20 30.88 2.74 -25.73
CA TYR A 20 31.66 3.58 -26.63
C TYR A 20 31.50 3.16 -28.10
N ARG A 21 31.58 1.86 -28.39
CA ARG A 21 31.45 1.33 -29.75
C ARG A 21 30.06 1.57 -30.35
N LEU A 22 29.00 1.33 -29.58
CA LEU A 22 27.63 1.38 -30.09
C LEU A 22 27.02 2.77 -30.03
N TYR A 23 27.38 3.60 -29.05
CA TYR A 23 26.74 4.90 -28.78
C TYR A 23 27.70 6.08 -28.91
N GLY A 24 29.00 5.86 -29.09
CA GLY A 24 30.00 6.94 -29.14
C GLY A 24 30.26 7.61 -27.79
N ILE A 25 29.74 7.05 -26.69
CA ILE A 25 29.81 7.65 -25.36
C ILE A 25 31.00 7.07 -24.60
N LYS A 26 31.90 7.94 -24.14
CA LYS A 26 33.03 7.56 -23.29
C LYS A 26 32.66 7.73 -21.82
N GLY A 27 32.78 6.66 -21.03
CA GLY A 27 32.49 6.67 -19.60
C GLY A 27 33.08 5.49 -18.86
N HIS A 28 32.97 5.51 -17.54
CA HIS A 28 33.35 4.40 -16.66
C HIS A 28 32.11 3.60 -16.29
N ALA A 29 32.17 2.28 -16.47
CA ALA A 29 31.07 1.40 -16.09
C ALA A 29 31.21 0.92 -14.64
N ARG A 30 30.09 0.82 -13.93
CA ARG A 30 29.98 0.21 -12.61
C ARG A 30 28.81 -0.77 -12.60
N PRO A 31 29.00 -2.01 -12.10
CA PRO A 31 27.91 -2.98 -12.06
C PRO A 31 26.78 -2.49 -11.16
N LEU A 32 25.55 -2.75 -11.59
CA LEU A 32 24.34 -2.55 -10.81
C LEU A 32 23.72 -3.92 -10.46
N PRO A 33 22.97 -4.03 -9.35
CA PRO A 33 22.22 -5.25 -9.04
C PRO A 33 21.31 -5.67 -10.20
N SER A 34 21.28 -6.97 -10.45
CA SER A 34 20.41 -7.60 -11.45
C SER A 34 20.32 -9.09 -11.16
N GLU A 35 19.17 -9.70 -11.44
CA GLU A 35 18.94 -11.14 -11.22
C GLU A 35 19.20 -11.97 -12.48
N ARG A 36 18.59 -11.59 -13.61
CA ARG A 36 18.57 -12.36 -14.87
C ARG A 36 19.42 -11.74 -15.97
N ASP A 37 19.46 -10.42 -16.02
CA ASP A 37 20.22 -9.60 -16.96
C ASP A 37 21.54 -9.11 -16.33
N GLN A 38 22.36 -8.35 -17.07
CA GLN A 38 23.42 -7.53 -16.48
C GLN A 38 23.18 -6.04 -16.71
N ASN A 39 23.25 -5.27 -15.63
CA ASN A 39 23.08 -3.82 -15.65
C ASN A 39 24.38 -3.12 -15.25
N PHE A 40 24.75 -2.07 -15.96
CA PHE A 40 25.89 -1.20 -15.60
C PHE A 40 25.48 0.26 -15.62
N GLN A 41 25.81 1.00 -14.56
CA GLN A 41 25.81 2.45 -14.60
C GLN A 41 27.03 2.92 -15.38
N ILE A 42 26.84 3.85 -16.32
CA ILE A 42 27.91 4.49 -17.09
C ILE A 42 28.03 5.94 -16.63
N ASP A 43 29.16 6.28 -16.01
CA ASP A 43 29.48 7.63 -15.58
C ASP A 43 30.39 8.31 -16.63
N THR A 44 29.92 9.40 -17.24
CA THR A 44 30.74 10.18 -18.18
C THR A 44 31.56 11.25 -17.45
N GLY A 45 32.62 11.75 -18.10
CA GLY A 45 33.41 12.88 -17.58
C GLY A 45 32.63 14.20 -17.52
N GLY A 46 31.50 14.31 -18.23
CA GLY A 46 30.64 15.50 -18.28
C GLY A 46 29.57 15.54 -17.18
N GLY A 47 29.49 14.52 -16.32
CA GLY A 47 28.46 14.39 -15.28
C GLY A 47 27.16 13.72 -15.74
N GLU A 48 27.03 13.42 -17.03
CA GLU A 48 25.92 12.62 -17.58
C GLU A 48 26.07 11.16 -17.16
N ARG A 49 24.94 10.50 -16.90
CA ARG A 49 24.88 9.11 -16.45
C ARG A 49 23.88 8.32 -17.29
N TYR A 50 24.21 7.05 -17.54
CA TYR A 50 23.37 6.11 -18.28
C TYR A 50 23.31 4.77 -17.58
N VAL A 51 22.36 3.94 -18.00
CA VAL A 51 22.26 2.53 -17.60
C VAL A 51 22.34 1.66 -18.85
N LEU A 52 23.44 0.92 -18.98
CA LEU A 52 23.59 -0.14 -19.96
C LEU A 52 22.86 -1.37 -19.43
N LYS A 53 21.88 -1.87 -20.19
CA LYS A 53 21.24 -3.17 -19.95
C LYS A 53 21.71 -4.17 -21.00
N ILE A 54 22.22 -5.30 -20.54
CA ILE A 54 22.61 -6.44 -21.37
C ILE A 54 21.65 -7.58 -21.02
N ALA A 55 20.81 -7.95 -21.98
CA ALA A 55 19.76 -8.94 -21.78
C ALA A 55 20.34 -10.36 -21.71
N ASN A 56 19.71 -11.19 -20.91
CA ASN A 56 19.90 -12.64 -20.93
C ASN A 56 19.74 -13.20 -22.35
N GLU A 57 20.48 -14.26 -22.69
CA GLU A 57 20.38 -14.92 -24.00
C GLU A 57 18.94 -15.36 -24.33
N ARG A 58 18.17 -15.74 -23.29
CA ARG A 58 16.81 -16.27 -23.44
C ARG A 58 15.72 -15.21 -23.35
N GLU A 59 16.08 -13.95 -23.19
CA GLU A 59 15.11 -12.88 -23.09
C GLU A 59 14.37 -12.68 -24.41
N ALA A 60 13.04 -12.58 -24.35
CA ALA A 60 12.21 -12.46 -25.55
C ALA A 60 12.44 -11.09 -26.22
N PRO A 61 12.91 -11.03 -27.49
CA PRO A 61 13.17 -9.76 -28.16
C PRO A 61 11.95 -8.83 -28.20
N ASP A 62 10.75 -9.40 -28.38
CA ASP A 62 9.49 -8.65 -28.44
C ASP A 62 9.13 -7.99 -27.10
N LEU A 63 9.56 -8.56 -25.97
CA LEU A 63 9.35 -7.97 -24.64
C LEU A 63 10.32 -6.81 -24.40
N LEU A 64 11.57 -6.93 -24.84
CA LEU A 64 12.54 -5.83 -24.83
C LEU A 64 12.09 -4.67 -25.73
N ASP A 65 11.48 -4.99 -26.87
CA ASP A 65 10.87 -4.00 -27.77
C ASP A 65 9.68 -3.30 -27.09
N ALA A 66 8.79 -4.04 -26.44
CA ALA A 66 7.68 -3.49 -25.65
C ALA A 66 8.16 -2.51 -24.57
N GLN A 67 9.21 -2.89 -23.83
CA GLN A 67 9.85 -2.05 -22.81
C GLN A 67 10.42 -0.76 -23.40
N ASN A 68 11.01 -0.80 -24.59
CA ASN A 68 11.51 0.42 -25.22
C ASN A 68 10.37 1.31 -25.72
N HIS A 69 9.35 0.71 -26.32
CA HIS A 69 8.18 1.41 -26.83
C HIS A 69 7.38 2.09 -25.72
N VAL A 70 7.25 1.47 -24.54
CA VAL A 70 6.55 2.11 -23.42
C VAL A 70 7.28 3.36 -22.94
N LEU A 71 8.62 3.31 -22.82
CA LEU A 71 9.41 4.45 -22.37
C LEU A 71 9.32 5.62 -23.36
N GLN A 72 9.29 5.32 -24.65
CA GLN A 72 9.06 6.31 -25.70
C GLN A 72 7.63 6.88 -25.64
N HIS A 73 6.62 6.04 -25.39
CA HIS A 73 5.23 6.45 -25.27
C HIS A 73 5.04 7.41 -24.08
N ILE A 74 5.59 7.05 -22.91
CA ILE A 74 5.58 7.89 -21.70
C ILE A 74 6.23 9.25 -21.96
N ALA A 75 7.37 9.27 -22.65
CA ALA A 75 8.04 10.52 -23.02
C ALA A 75 7.20 11.37 -23.98
N GLN A 76 6.53 10.76 -24.96
CA GLN A 76 5.64 11.43 -25.92
C GLN A 76 4.37 11.99 -25.27
N ALA A 77 3.90 11.36 -24.19
CA ALA A 77 2.75 11.84 -23.41
C ALA A 77 3.08 13.09 -22.56
N GLY A 78 4.31 13.61 -22.62
CA GLY A 78 4.76 14.75 -21.80
C GLY A 78 5.20 14.35 -20.39
N SER A 79 5.25 13.04 -20.11
CA SER A 79 5.53 12.47 -18.79
C SER A 79 6.92 11.84 -18.74
N ALA A 80 7.89 12.40 -19.47
CA ALA A 80 9.27 11.89 -19.54
C ALA A 80 9.95 11.76 -18.17
N ALA A 81 9.49 12.51 -17.17
CA ALA A 81 9.97 12.40 -15.79
C ALA A 81 9.57 11.09 -15.10
N LEU A 82 8.63 10.30 -15.64
CA LEU A 82 8.15 9.07 -15.00
C LEU A 82 9.10 7.87 -15.19
N GLY A 83 10.06 7.94 -16.12
CA GLY A 83 10.93 6.80 -16.40
C GLY A 83 12.20 7.18 -17.16
N ALA A 84 12.96 6.16 -17.53
CA ALA A 84 14.18 6.35 -18.31
C ALA A 84 13.86 6.67 -19.78
N THR A 85 14.76 7.39 -20.45
CA THR A 85 14.70 7.59 -21.90
C THR A 85 15.57 6.57 -22.62
N VAL A 86 15.06 5.98 -23.70
CA VAL A 86 15.83 5.05 -24.55
C VAL A 86 16.80 5.83 -25.43
N LEU A 87 18.09 5.49 -25.38
CA LEU A 87 19.09 6.05 -26.29
C LEU A 87 19.22 5.19 -27.55
N ARG A 88 19.51 5.85 -28.67
CA ARG A 88 19.80 5.19 -29.95
C ARG A 88 21.30 5.02 -30.14
N THR A 89 21.69 3.92 -30.76
CA THR A 89 23.06 3.71 -31.24
C THR A 89 23.44 4.74 -32.30
N VAL A 90 24.73 4.84 -32.63
CA VAL A 90 25.22 5.65 -33.76
C VAL A 90 24.60 5.21 -35.10
N ALA A 91 24.12 3.97 -35.19
CA ALA A 91 23.40 3.43 -36.34
C ALA A 91 21.87 3.69 -36.29
N GLY A 92 21.37 4.32 -35.23
CA GLY A 92 19.96 4.67 -35.06
C GLY A 92 19.08 3.59 -34.41
N GLU A 93 19.67 2.47 -33.97
CA GLU A 93 18.96 1.33 -33.37
C GLU A 93 18.65 1.59 -31.88
N THR A 94 17.50 1.13 -31.39
CA THR A 94 17.11 1.19 -29.96
C THR A 94 17.49 -0.08 -29.19
N ILE A 95 17.74 -1.18 -29.92
CA ILE A 95 18.23 -2.46 -29.41
C ILE A 95 19.35 -2.89 -30.34
N ALA A 96 20.57 -3.01 -29.81
CA ALA A 96 21.73 -3.49 -30.54
C ALA A 96 22.12 -4.89 -30.08
N ARG A 97 23.10 -5.48 -30.77
CA ARG A 97 23.68 -6.77 -30.40
C ARG A 97 25.14 -6.62 -29.98
N THR A 98 25.54 -7.42 -29.01
CA THR A 98 26.95 -7.63 -28.64
C THR A 98 27.23 -9.13 -28.54
N VAL A 99 28.49 -9.51 -28.59
CA VAL A 99 28.93 -10.90 -28.43
C VAL A 99 29.95 -10.94 -27.29
N ASN A 100 29.79 -11.88 -26.36
CA ASN A 100 30.72 -12.04 -25.22
C ASN A 100 32.00 -12.78 -25.66
N GLY A 101 32.95 -12.94 -24.74
CA GLY A 101 34.19 -13.68 -24.99
C GLY A 101 33.97 -15.14 -25.43
N ASP A 102 32.84 -15.74 -25.06
CA ASP A 102 32.45 -17.12 -25.38
C ASP A 102 31.69 -17.25 -26.72
N GLY A 103 31.49 -16.15 -27.45
CA GLY A 103 30.80 -16.16 -28.74
C GLY A 103 29.27 -16.11 -28.66
N VAL A 104 28.69 -15.95 -27.47
CA VAL A 104 27.24 -15.85 -27.25
C VAL A 104 26.76 -14.42 -27.52
N ALA A 105 25.70 -14.30 -28.32
CA ALA A 105 25.12 -13.00 -28.67
C ALA A 105 24.06 -12.55 -27.65
N HIS A 106 24.15 -11.30 -27.22
CA HIS A 106 23.22 -10.67 -26.29
C HIS A 106 22.62 -9.40 -26.89
N LEU A 107 21.39 -9.09 -26.50
CA LEU A 107 20.73 -7.82 -26.83
C LEU A 107 21.16 -6.74 -25.84
N VAL A 108 21.39 -5.54 -26.34
CA VAL A 108 21.93 -4.41 -25.58
C VAL A 108 21.08 -3.19 -25.80
N ARG A 109 20.79 -2.49 -24.70
CA ARG A 109 20.06 -1.23 -24.70
C ARG A 109 20.74 -0.25 -23.75
N LEU A 110 20.69 1.03 -24.09
CA LEU A 110 21.19 2.10 -23.23
C LEU A 110 20.04 3.02 -22.86
N LEU A 111 19.88 3.25 -21.57
CA LEU A 111 18.84 4.10 -21.01
C LEU A 111 19.46 5.30 -20.30
N SER A 112 18.76 6.43 -20.25
CA SER A 112 19.17 7.54 -19.37
C SER A 112 19.11 7.11 -17.91
N TYR A 113 20.03 7.62 -17.10
CA TYR A 113 19.96 7.38 -15.66
C TYR A 113 18.80 8.15 -15.03
N VAL A 114 17.98 7.48 -14.23
CA VAL A 114 16.90 8.11 -13.46
C VAL A 114 17.46 8.43 -12.07
N PRO A 115 17.54 9.71 -11.66
CA PRO A 115 18.06 10.07 -10.35
C PRO A 115 17.07 9.72 -9.25
N GLY A 116 17.58 9.18 -8.15
CA GLY A 116 16.83 8.97 -6.93
C GLY A 116 17.40 7.85 -6.08
N THR A 117 16.82 7.71 -4.89
CA THR A 117 17.08 6.59 -3.97
C THR A 117 15.84 5.69 -3.96
N PRO A 118 15.99 4.35 -4.03
CA PRO A 118 14.86 3.45 -3.90
C PRO A 118 14.01 3.74 -2.65
N LEU A 119 12.68 3.74 -2.79
CA LEU A 119 11.73 4.02 -1.71
C LEU A 119 12.00 3.15 -0.47
N ALA A 120 12.38 1.90 -0.66
CA ALA A 120 12.77 0.95 0.38
C ALA A 120 13.83 1.51 1.34
N LEU A 121 14.77 2.29 0.83
CA LEU A 121 15.94 2.83 1.55
C LEU A 121 15.72 4.23 2.12
N VAL A 122 14.53 4.80 1.91
CA VAL A 122 14.20 6.18 2.27
C VAL A 122 13.38 6.19 3.56
N ARG A 123 13.76 7.01 4.53
CA ARG A 123 12.98 7.24 5.78
C ARG A 123 13.04 8.72 6.21
N PRO A 124 11.95 9.29 6.76
CA PRO A 124 10.65 8.66 7.01
C PRO A 124 9.81 8.51 5.72
N HIS A 125 8.88 7.57 5.72
CA HIS A 125 7.80 7.51 4.73
C HIS A 125 6.63 8.36 5.22
N ALA A 126 6.76 9.68 5.08
CA ALA A 126 5.74 10.63 5.50
C ALA A 126 4.46 10.48 4.65
N PRO A 127 3.28 10.85 5.19
CA PRO A 127 2.01 10.77 4.46
C PRO A 127 2.06 11.45 3.09
N GLU A 128 2.76 12.57 2.97
CA GLU A 128 2.93 13.32 1.73
C GLU A 128 3.68 12.51 0.66
N LEU A 129 4.71 11.74 1.04
CA LEU A 129 5.42 10.86 0.11
C LEU A 129 4.55 9.68 -0.33
N MET A 130 3.69 9.16 0.55
CA MET A 130 2.75 8.08 0.20
C MET A 130 1.67 8.57 -0.77
N ALA A 131 1.13 9.77 -0.53
CA ALA A 131 0.23 10.42 -1.48
C ALA A 131 0.94 10.71 -2.82
N ASP A 132 2.20 11.14 -2.79
CA ASP A 132 2.99 11.38 -4.00
C ASP A 132 3.27 10.09 -4.80
N LEU A 133 3.55 8.98 -4.12
CA LEU A 133 3.61 7.64 -4.74
C LEU A 133 2.31 7.30 -5.47
N GLY A 134 1.18 7.51 -4.81
CA GLY A 134 -0.13 7.34 -5.42
C GLY A 134 -0.30 8.19 -6.67
N ARG A 135 -0.05 9.49 -6.56
CA ARG A 135 -0.14 10.46 -7.67
C ARG A 135 0.71 10.00 -8.86
N PHE A 136 1.97 9.65 -8.61
CA PHE A 136 2.90 9.18 -9.63
C PHE A 136 2.36 7.96 -10.39
N LEU A 137 1.81 6.97 -9.69
CA LEU A 137 1.23 5.78 -10.32
C LEU A 137 -0.04 6.09 -11.10
N GLY A 138 -0.87 7.02 -10.59
CA GLY A 138 -2.03 7.49 -11.33
C GLY A 138 -1.64 8.16 -12.65
N GLU A 139 -0.61 9.01 -12.63
CA GLU A 139 -0.05 9.64 -13.84
C GLU A 139 0.55 8.62 -14.81
N LEU A 140 1.27 7.62 -14.30
CA LEU A 140 1.80 6.53 -15.11
C LEU A 140 0.67 5.77 -15.80
N ASP A 141 -0.32 5.30 -15.04
CA ASP A 141 -1.45 4.55 -15.59
C ASP A 141 -2.27 5.39 -16.58
N ALA A 142 -2.43 6.68 -16.34
CA ALA A 142 -3.08 7.58 -17.28
C ALA A 142 -2.30 7.69 -18.60
N ALA A 143 -0.96 7.78 -18.52
CA ALA A 143 -0.10 7.77 -19.70
C ALA A 143 -0.16 6.43 -20.45
N LEU A 144 -0.33 5.31 -19.76
CA LEU A 144 -0.38 3.97 -20.37
C LEU A 144 -1.76 3.59 -20.94
N ALA A 145 -2.80 4.38 -20.69
CA ALA A 145 -4.19 4.06 -21.07
C ALA A 145 -4.36 3.71 -22.56
N THR A 146 -3.56 4.34 -23.44
CA THR A 146 -3.59 4.10 -24.90
C THR A 146 -2.42 3.26 -25.42
N PHE A 147 -1.45 2.91 -24.57
CA PHE A 147 -0.32 2.10 -24.97
C PHE A 147 -0.76 0.68 -25.29
N ARG A 148 -0.36 0.15 -26.45
CA ARG A 148 -0.67 -1.22 -26.87
C ARG A 148 0.57 -1.84 -27.48
N HIS A 149 0.85 -3.08 -27.10
CA HIS A 149 1.94 -3.85 -27.68
C HIS A 149 1.59 -5.35 -27.63
N PRO A 150 1.77 -6.12 -28.73
CA PRO A 150 1.40 -7.54 -28.77
C PRO A 150 2.10 -8.39 -27.69
N ALA A 151 3.36 -8.10 -27.38
CA ALA A 151 4.13 -8.83 -26.36
C ALA A 151 3.54 -8.74 -24.93
N LEU A 152 2.66 -7.75 -24.66
CA LEU A 152 2.00 -7.62 -23.37
C LEU A 152 0.74 -8.48 -23.24
N GLN A 153 0.27 -9.08 -24.34
CA GLN A 153 -0.79 -10.08 -24.34
C GLN A 153 -0.19 -11.44 -23.99
N ARG A 154 0.23 -11.60 -22.74
CA ARG A 154 0.93 -12.78 -22.22
C ARG A 154 0.32 -13.23 -20.91
N THR A 155 0.47 -14.51 -20.60
CA THR A 155 0.21 -15.03 -19.25
C THR A 155 1.48 -14.89 -18.43
N PHE A 156 1.37 -14.31 -17.24
CA PHE A 156 2.49 -14.03 -16.37
C PHE A 156 2.12 -14.33 -14.91
N HIS A 157 2.93 -15.15 -14.24
CA HIS A 157 2.64 -15.65 -12.89
C HIS A 157 2.61 -14.56 -11.81
N TRP A 158 3.16 -13.38 -12.07
CA TRP A 158 3.06 -12.22 -11.16
C TRP A 158 1.87 -11.30 -11.45
N ASP A 159 1.08 -11.59 -12.48
CA ASP A 159 -0.12 -10.83 -12.82
C ASP A 159 -1.21 -11.02 -11.74
N LEU A 160 -1.63 -9.93 -11.10
CA LEU A 160 -2.66 -9.96 -10.07
C LEU A 160 -4.04 -10.41 -10.59
N ALA A 161 -4.30 -10.33 -11.91
CA ALA A 161 -5.48 -10.94 -12.50
C ALA A 161 -5.56 -12.46 -12.27
N HIS A 162 -4.40 -13.10 -12.07
CA HIS A 162 -4.26 -14.54 -11.83
C HIS A 162 -3.93 -14.88 -10.37
N ALA A 163 -3.97 -13.91 -9.45
CA ALA A 163 -3.53 -14.10 -8.07
C ALA A 163 -4.21 -15.27 -7.35
N GLY A 164 -5.50 -15.51 -7.60
CA GLY A 164 -6.23 -16.63 -6.99
C GLY A 164 -5.63 -17.99 -7.35
N SER A 165 -5.39 -18.24 -8.64
CA SER A 165 -4.80 -19.50 -9.10
C SER A 165 -3.35 -19.67 -8.65
N GLU A 166 -2.55 -18.61 -8.72
CA GLU A 166 -1.13 -18.64 -8.32
C GLU A 166 -0.97 -18.93 -6.82
N VAL A 167 -1.80 -18.29 -5.98
CA VAL A 167 -1.80 -18.56 -4.54
C VAL A 167 -2.31 -19.97 -4.24
N ALA A 168 -3.39 -20.42 -4.91
CA ALA A 168 -3.93 -21.76 -4.70
C ALA A 168 -2.93 -22.87 -5.06
N GLU A 169 -2.16 -22.68 -6.13
CA GLU A 169 -1.13 -23.62 -6.59
C GLU A 169 0.00 -23.77 -5.56
N HIS A 170 0.49 -22.65 -5.03
CA HIS A 170 1.73 -22.64 -4.23
C HIS A 170 1.52 -22.58 -2.72
N MET A 171 0.34 -22.23 -2.21
CA MET A 171 0.12 -22.10 -0.75
C MET A 171 0.38 -23.41 0.02
N GLY A 172 0.24 -24.57 -0.64
CA GLY A 172 0.53 -25.87 -0.06
C GLY A 172 2.00 -26.05 0.36
N GLU A 173 2.89 -25.26 -0.24
CA GLU A 173 4.34 -25.29 -0.01
C GLU A 173 4.77 -24.47 1.22
N ILE A 174 3.85 -23.70 1.83
CA ILE A 174 4.09 -22.99 3.09
C ILE A 174 4.15 -24.01 4.23
N ALA A 175 5.33 -24.11 4.87
CA ALA A 175 5.59 -25.11 5.91
C ALA A 175 4.80 -24.87 7.21
N ASP A 176 4.64 -23.61 7.62
CA ASP A 176 3.91 -23.25 8.84
C ASP A 176 2.38 -23.36 8.61
N PRO A 177 1.68 -24.25 9.33
CA PRO A 177 0.24 -24.44 9.17
C PRO A 177 -0.60 -23.21 9.48
N ALA A 178 -0.19 -22.37 10.45
CA ALA A 178 -0.91 -21.15 10.83
C ALA A 178 -0.79 -20.08 9.75
N ARG A 179 0.42 -19.88 9.21
CA ARG A 179 0.67 -18.99 8.07
C ARG A 179 -0.05 -19.46 6.80
N ARG A 180 -0.08 -20.77 6.55
CA ARG A 180 -0.87 -21.34 5.44
C ARG A 180 -2.37 -21.11 5.61
N ALA A 181 -2.90 -21.30 6.83
CA ALA A 181 -4.31 -21.02 7.13
C ALA A 181 -4.65 -19.52 6.98
N LEU A 182 -3.72 -18.63 7.34
CA LEU A 182 -3.85 -17.20 7.12
C LEU A 182 -3.98 -16.85 5.63
N VAL A 183 -3.08 -17.37 4.78
CA VAL A 183 -3.15 -17.20 3.32
C VAL A 183 -4.46 -17.78 2.76
N ALA A 184 -4.87 -18.97 3.19
CA ALA A 184 -6.13 -19.57 2.76
C ALA A 184 -7.37 -18.71 3.09
N ARG A 185 -7.37 -17.98 4.22
CA ARG A 185 -8.43 -17.03 4.56
C ARG A 185 -8.49 -15.84 3.60
N PHE A 186 -7.34 -15.30 3.20
CA PHE A 186 -7.28 -14.23 2.20
C PHE A 186 -7.76 -14.73 0.84
N LEU A 187 -7.29 -15.90 0.39
CA LEU A 187 -7.72 -16.52 -0.86
C LEU A 187 -9.23 -16.75 -0.89
N ALA A 188 -9.82 -17.36 0.15
CA ALA A 188 -11.25 -17.64 0.19
C ALA A 188 -12.10 -16.37 0.11
N ARG A 189 -11.65 -15.29 0.75
CA ARG A 189 -12.31 -13.98 0.64
C ARG A 189 -12.16 -13.39 -0.75
N PHE A 190 -10.95 -13.41 -1.32
CA PHE A 190 -10.70 -12.89 -2.65
C PHE A 190 -11.59 -13.60 -3.68
N GLU A 191 -11.69 -14.93 -3.63
CA GLU A 191 -12.55 -15.72 -4.51
C GLU A 191 -14.05 -15.37 -4.36
N ALA A 192 -14.51 -15.12 -3.13
CA ALA A 192 -15.91 -14.81 -2.87
C ALA A 192 -16.29 -13.38 -3.29
N GLU A 193 -15.43 -12.40 -3.02
CA GLU A 193 -15.80 -10.97 -3.07
C GLU A 193 -15.14 -10.20 -4.22
N THR A 194 -13.91 -10.55 -4.59
CA THR A 194 -13.10 -9.76 -5.54
C THR A 194 -12.96 -10.43 -6.91
N ALA A 195 -12.73 -11.74 -6.97
CA ALA A 195 -12.62 -12.50 -8.22
C ALA A 195 -13.82 -12.28 -9.17
N PRO A 196 -15.08 -12.21 -8.70
CA PRO A 196 -16.23 -11.95 -9.57
C PRO A 196 -16.22 -10.55 -10.21
N LEU A 197 -15.48 -9.60 -9.64
CA LEU A 197 -15.40 -8.22 -10.15
C LEU A 197 -14.38 -8.06 -11.27
N LEU A 198 -13.34 -8.90 -11.31
CA LEU A 198 -12.13 -8.68 -12.11
C LEU A 198 -12.42 -8.47 -13.59
N ALA A 199 -13.31 -9.29 -14.17
CA ALA A 199 -13.65 -9.21 -15.60
C ALA A 199 -14.28 -7.87 -16.01
N ALA A 200 -14.91 -7.15 -15.07
CA ALA A 200 -15.53 -5.85 -15.30
C ALA A 200 -14.61 -4.67 -14.98
N LEU A 201 -13.45 -4.90 -14.36
CA LEU A 201 -12.50 -3.83 -14.05
C LEU A 201 -11.82 -3.33 -15.34
N PRO A 202 -11.43 -2.04 -15.40
CA PRO A 202 -10.62 -1.53 -16.50
C PRO A 202 -9.31 -2.31 -16.66
N HIS A 203 -8.98 -2.67 -17.91
CA HIS A 203 -7.72 -3.32 -18.26
C HIS A 203 -6.89 -2.42 -19.19
N GLN A 204 -5.58 -2.42 -19.00
CA GLN A 204 -4.61 -1.70 -19.84
C GLN A 204 -3.21 -2.31 -19.70
N ALA A 205 -2.25 -1.77 -20.46
CA ALA A 205 -0.84 -2.03 -20.15
C ALA A 205 -0.50 -1.42 -18.78
N ILE A 206 0.10 -2.21 -17.90
CA ILE A 206 0.58 -1.79 -16.58
C ILE A 206 2.09 -2.04 -16.44
N HIS A 207 2.74 -1.40 -15.48
CA HIS A 207 4.13 -1.69 -15.13
C HIS A 207 4.27 -3.12 -14.57
N GLY A 208 3.36 -3.53 -13.68
CA GLY A 208 3.28 -4.88 -13.14
C GLY A 208 4.23 -5.20 -11.98
N ASP A 209 5.05 -4.24 -11.55
CA ASP A 209 6.06 -4.45 -10.49
C ASP A 209 6.53 -3.16 -9.80
N ALA A 210 5.57 -2.30 -9.42
CA ALA A 210 5.84 -1.06 -8.68
C ALA A 210 6.21 -1.30 -7.20
N ASN A 211 7.20 -2.16 -6.93
CA ASN A 211 7.72 -2.41 -5.59
C ASN A 211 8.65 -1.27 -5.11
N ASP A 212 8.94 -1.26 -3.81
CA ASP A 212 9.69 -0.20 -3.13
C ASP A 212 11.18 -0.11 -3.53
N TYR A 213 11.73 -1.12 -4.21
CA TYR A 213 13.07 -1.06 -4.80
C TYR A 213 13.08 -0.48 -6.22
N ASN A 214 11.97 -0.62 -6.95
CA ASN A 214 11.83 -0.08 -8.31
C ASN A 214 11.37 1.39 -8.33
N VAL A 215 10.68 1.85 -7.29
CA VAL A 215 10.28 3.25 -7.17
C VAL A 215 11.43 4.09 -6.62
N LEU A 216 11.81 5.14 -7.34
CA LEU A 216 12.85 6.08 -6.93
C LEU A 216 12.28 7.36 -6.34
N VAL A 217 12.99 7.90 -5.35
CA VAL A 217 12.61 9.09 -4.60
C VAL A 217 13.75 10.09 -4.60
N THR A 218 13.41 11.37 -4.70
CA THR A 218 14.35 12.50 -4.55
C THR A 218 13.85 13.47 -3.49
N ASP A 219 14.75 14.33 -2.99
CA ASP A 219 14.39 15.38 -2.04
C ASP A 219 13.75 16.62 -2.72
N GLY A 220 13.26 16.52 -3.96
CA GLY A 220 12.55 17.60 -4.68
C GLY A 220 13.39 18.83 -5.06
N GLY A 221 14.62 18.94 -4.55
CA GLY A 221 15.59 20.00 -4.91
C GLY A 221 15.30 21.38 -4.30
N ASP A 222 14.18 21.55 -3.59
CA ASP A 222 13.84 22.78 -2.88
C ASP A 222 14.01 22.61 -1.36
N LEU A 223 14.82 23.48 -0.77
CA LEU A 223 15.08 23.53 0.67
C LEU A 223 13.83 23.95 1.48
N PHE A 224 12.81 24.51 0.83
CA PHE A 224 11.56 24.97 1.45
C PHE A 224 10.44 23.93 1.36
N THR A 225 10.29 23.17 0.26
CA THR A 225 9.47 21.95 0.26
C THR A 225 10.24 20.80 0.92
N ARG A 226 10.04 20.61 2.23
CA ARG A 226 10.71 19.55 3.00
C ARG A 226 10.26 18.12 2.64
N TYR A 227 9.51 17.92 1.57
CA TYR A 227 8.87 16.66 1.25
C TYR A 227 9.58 16.00 0.07
N ARG A 228 9.96 14.75 0.31
CA ARG A 228 10.47 13.86 -0.73
C ARG A 228 9.38 13.57 -1.75
N GLN A 229 9.80 13.36 -2.99
CA GLN A 229 8.91 13.10 -4.12
C GLN A 229 9.41 11.91 -4.92
N VAL A 230 8.47 11.13 -5.46
CA VAL A 230 8.77 10.07 -6.40
C VAL A 230 9.28 10.69 -7.70
N SER A 231 10.46 10.27 -8.12
CA SER A 231 11.19 10.82 -9.26
C SER A 231 11.19 9.92 -10.48
N GLY A 232 10.71 8.69 -10.36
CA GLY A 232 10.66 7.73 -11.45
C GLY A 232 10.45 6.30 -10.97
N ILE A 233 10.18 5.42 -11.92
CA ILE A 233 10.11 3.98 -11.70
C ILE A 233 11.09 3.26 -12.63
N LEU A 234 11.70 2.21 -12.10
CA LEU A 234 12.64 1.35 -12.79
C LEU A 234 11.97 0.03 -13.19
N ASP A 235 12.55 -0.57 -14.22
CA ASP A 235 12.35 -1.97 -14.61
C ASP A 235 10.96 -2.39 -15.12
N TYR A 236 10.74 -2.17 -16.41
CA TYR A 236 9.52 -2.56 -17.13
C TYR A 236 9.50 -4.05 -17.57
N GLY A 237 10.28 -4.93 -16.94
CA GLY A 237 10.36 -6.36 -17.30
C GLY A 237 9.07 -7.14 -17.08
N ASP A 238 8.27 -6.71 -16.10
CA ASP A 238 7.07 -7.40 -15.63
C ASP A 238 5.78 -6.86 -16.25
N MET A 239 5.91 -5.95 -17.23
CA MET A 239 4.76 -5.39 -17.93
C MET A 239 3.84 -6.46 -18.51
N VAL A 240 2.54 -6.20 -18.41
CA VAL A 240 1.48 -7.05 -18.94
C VAL A 240 0.25 -6.20 -19.23
N HIS A 241 -0.64 -6.66 -20.11
CA HIS A 241 -1.95 -6.06 -20.27
C HIS A 241 -2.92 -6.68 -19.27
N SER A 242 -3.21 -5.99 -18.17
CA SER A 242 -3.98 -6.51 -17.04
C SER A 242 -4.86 -5.43 -16.38
N LEU A 243 -5.41 -5.73 -15.21
CA LEU A 243 -6.19 -4.82 -14.35
C LEU A 243 -5.41 -3.53 -14.14
N ARG A 244 -5.98 -2.39 -14.52
CA ARG A 244 -5.38 -1.08 -14.31
C ARG A 244 -4.99 -0.85 -12.85
N VAL A 245 -5.90 -1.16 -11.92
CA VAL A 245 -5.71 -0.96 -10.48
C VAL A 245 -4.59 -1.85 -9.87
N ALA A 246 -4.03 -2.80 -10.63
CA ALA A 246 -2.96 -3.68 -10.13
C ALA A 246 -1.68 -2.91 -9.78
N ASP A 247 -1.26 -1.90 -10.55
CA ASP A 247 -0.04 -1.13 -10.22
C ASP A 247 -0.19 -0.43 -8.86
N LEU A 248 -1.37 0.15 -8.59
CA LEU A 248 -1.70 0.73 -7.30
C LEU A 248 -1.68 -0.31 -6.18
N ALA A 249 -2.31 -1.48 -6.39
CA ALA A 249 -2.35 -2.55 -5.40
C ALA A 249 -0.96 -3.10 -5.07
N ILE A 250 -0.09 -3.24 -6.08
CA ILE A 250 1.29 -3.69 -5.93
C ILE A 250 2.06 -2.67 -5.10
N ALA A 251 2.06 -1.39 -5.48
CA ALA A 251 2.78 -0.37 -4.74
C ALA A 251 2.28 -0.21 -3.31
N ALA A 252 0.96 -0.28 -3.09
CA ALA A 252 0.37 -0.25 -1.77
C ALA A 252 0.86 -1.42 -0.90
N ALA A 253 1.03 -2.61 -1.47
CA ALA A 253 1.49 -3.81 -0.75
C ALA A 253 2.92 -3.66 -0.22
N TYR A 254 3.80 -2.98 -0.96
CA TYR A 254 5.16 -2.70 -0.50
C TYR A 254 5.24 -1.45 0.39
N ALA A 255 4.44 -0.41 0.11
CA ALA A 255 4.39 0.81 0.92
C ALA A 255 3.92 0.56 2.37
N LEU A 256 3.02 -0.40 2.56
CA LEU A 256 2.47 -0.74 3.89
C LEU A 256 3.39 -1.62 4.74
N LEU A 257 4.51 -2.12 4.19
CA LEU A 257 5.48 -2.93 4.94
C LEU A 257 6.07 -2.11 6.09
N ASP A 258 6.22 -2.75 7.25
CA ASP A 258 6.73 -2.16 8.48
C ASP A 258 5.97 -0.91 8.96
N LYS A 259 4.69 -0.75 8.60
CA LYS A 259 3.82 0.34 9.06
C LYS A 259 2.97 -0.08 10.24
N ASP A 260 2.91 0.78 11.25
CA ASP A 260 2.05 0.58 12.42
C ASP A 260 0.57 0.60 12.02
N ASP A 261 0.18 1.54 11.15
CA ASP A 261 -1.14 1.58 10.50
C ASP A 261 -1.03 1.33 8.98
N PRO A 262 -1.10 0.05 8.55
CA PRO A 262 -1.06 -0.27 7.13
C PRO A 262 -2.30 0.24 6.38
N LEU A 263 -3.48 0.31 7.01
CA LEU A 263 -4.68 0.78 6.34
C LEU A 263 -4.60 2.28 6.02
N ALA A 264 -4.13 3.10 6.97
CA ALA A 264 -3.88 4.52 6.72
C ALA A 264 -2.85 4.72 5.60
N THR A 265 -1.81 3.89 5.56
CA THR A 265 -0.80 3.97 4.49
C THR A 265 -1.42 3.69 3.12
N VAL A 266 -2.17 2.59 2.97
CA VAL A 266 -2.88 2.27 1.72
C VAL A 266 -3.86 3.37 1.33
N ALA A 267 -4.56 3.96 2.31
CA ALA A 267 -5.47 5.07 2.07
C ALA A 267 -4.74 6.32 1.51
N GLN A 268 -3.56 6.66 2.01
CA GLN A 268 -2.78 7.79 1.49
C GLN A 268 -2.33 7.58 0.04
N VAL A 269 -1.80 6.39 -0.28
CA VAL A 269 -1.43 6.04 -1.66
C VAL A 269 -2.66 6.04 -2.57
N THR A 270 -3.79 5.52 -2.09
CA THR A 270 -5.05 5.51 -2.84
C THR A 270 -5.56 6.92 -3.14
N ALA A 271 -5.51 7.83 -2.16
CA ALA A 271 -5.92 9.23 -2.33
C ALA A 271 -5.12 9.93 -3.42
N GLY A 272 -3.79 9.76 -3.40
CA GLY A 272 -2.88 10.30 -4.41
C GLY A 272 -3.20 9.76 -5.81
N TYR A 273 -3.37 8.44 -5.94
CA TYR A 273 -3.71 7.81 -7.21
C TYR A 273 -5.04 8.33 -7.75
N HIS A 274 -6.08 8.33 -6.92
CA HIS A 274 -7.42 8.75 -7.32
C HIS A 274 -7.45 10.21 -7.80
N ALA A 275 -6.65 11.08 -7.19
CA ALA A 275 -6.53 12.48 -7.60
C ALA A 275 -5.91 12.64 -9.01
N ALA A 276 -4.95 11.80 -9.38
CA ALA A 276 -4.29 11.83 -10.68
C ALA A 276 -5.04 11.03 -11.75
N ASN A 277 -5.65 9.90 -11.37
CA ASN A 277 -6.36 9.00 -12.26
C ASN A 277 -7.56 8.35 -11.53
N PRO A 278 -8.77 8.94 -11.62
CA PRO A 278 -9.92 8.52 -10.83
C PRO A 278 -10.22 7.02 -10.92
N LEU A 279 -10.36 6.40 -9.75
CA LEU A 279 -10.78 5.01 -9.59
C LEU A 279 -12.29 4.89 -9.67
N THR A 280 -12.76 3.83 -10.32
CA THR A 280 -14.16 3.43 -10.28
C THR A 280 -14.53 2.85 -8.90
N ALA A 281 -15.81 2.81 -8.57
CA ALA A 281 -16.28 2.18 -7.33
C ALA A 281 -15.91 0.69 -7.25
N ALA A 282 -15.86 -0.02 -8.39
CA ALA A 282 -15.47 -1.42 -8.46
C ALA A 282 -13.95 -1.61 -8.23
N GLU A 283 -13.10 -0.74 -8.77
CA GLU A 283 -11.66 -0.77 -8.48
C GLU A 283 -11.38 -0.50 -6.99
N ILE A 284 -12.08 0.47 -6.37
CA ILE A 284 -11.97 0.74 -4.93
C ILE A 284 -12.44 -0.46 -4.10
N ALA A 285 -13.45 -1.19 -4.56
CA ALA A 285 -13.92 -2.41 -3.89
C ALA A 285 -12.89 -3.54 -3.95
N ALA A 286 -12.19 -3.71 -5.07
CA ALA A 286 -11.19 -4.75 -5.27
C ALA A 286 -9.82 -4.43 -4.63
N LEU A 287 -9.47 -3.15 -4.48
CA LEU A 287 -8.11 -2.69 -4.18
C LEU A 287 -7.50 -3.31 -2.90
N TRP A 288 -8.26 -3.37 -1.80
CA TRP A 288 -7.75 -3.92 -0.54
C TRP A 288 -7.38 -5.40 -0.67
N ASP A 289 -8.24 -6.19 -1.30
CA ASP A 289 -8.04 -7.63 -1.45
C ASP A 289 -6.92 -7.90 -2.45
N LEU A 290 -6.82 -7.14 -3.55
CA LEU A 290 -5.68 -7.20 -4.48
C LEU A 290 -4.34 -6.88 -3.80
N THR A 291 -4.31 -5.88 -2.92
CA THR A 291 -3.13 -5.52 -2.12
C THR A 291 -2.71 -6.69 -1.21
N CYS A 292 -3.67 -7.30 -0.51
CA CYS A 292 -3.41 -8.48 0.32
C CYS A 292 -2.92 -9.67 -0.52
N MET A 293 -3.55 -9.91 -1.68
CA MET A 293 -3.20 -11.00 -2.57
C MET A 293 -1.80 -10.86 -3.16
N ARG A 294 -1.30 -9.64 -3.42
CA ARG A 294 0.10 -9.44 -3.83
C ARG A 294 1.10 -9.93 -2.78
N LEU A 295 0.81 -9.70 -1.49
CA LEU A 295 1.62 -10.24 -0.40
C LEU A 295 1.48 -11.75 -0.29
N CYS A 296 0.28 -12.31 -0.46
CA CYS A 296 0.07 -13.76 -0.52
C CYS A 296 0.87 -14.41 -1.65
N MET A 297 0.85 -13.85 -2.86
CA MET A 297 1.67 -14.32 -3.98
C MET A 297 3.16 -14.27 -3.63
N SER A 298 3.62 -13.17 -3.03
CA SER A 298 5.03 -13.00 -2.65
C SER A 298 5.49 -14.10 -1.68
N VAL A 299 4.73 -14.38 -0.62
CA VAL A 299 5.10 -15.42 0.36
C VAL A 299 4.93 -16.85 -0.19
N CYS A 300 3.94 -17.08 -1.07
CA CYS A 300 3.76 -18.36 -1.76
C CYS A 300 4.92 -18.64 -2.73
N HIS A 301 5.29 -17.67 -3.56
CA HIS A 301 6.42 -17.80 -4.48
C HIS A 301 7.73 -17.99 -3.73
N ALA A 302 7.93 -17.29 -2.62
CA ALA A 302 9.14 -17.47 -1.81
C ALA A 302 9.18 -18.86 -1.15
N ALA A 303 8.04 -19.41 -0.70
CA ALA A 303 7.94 -20.81 -0.28
C ALA A 303 8.30 -21.80 -1.42
N HIS A 304 7.78 -21.55 -2.62
CA HIS A 304 8.08 -22.36 -3.80
C HIS A 304 9.56 -22.32 -4.19
N GLN A 305 10.15 -21.13 -4.22
CA GLN A 305 11.56 -20.93 -4.53
C GLN A 305 12.46 -21.62 -3.49
N ARG A 306 12.12 -21.58 -2.20
CA ARG A 306 12.85 -22.32 -1.16
C ARG A 306 12.80 -23.83 -1.37
N ARG A 307 11.64 -24.37 -1.77
CA ARG A 307 11.55 -25.80 -2.10
C ARG A 307 12.46 -26.18 -3.26
N LEU A 308 12.60 -25.31 -4.27
CA LEU A 308 13.47 -25.53 -5.42
C LEU A 308 14.96 -25.29 -5.14
N LYS A 309 15.28 -24.33 -4.26
CA LYS A 309 16.65 -23.90 -3.94
C LYS A 309 16.83 -23.76 -2.42
N PRO A 310 16.84 -24.87 -1.66
CA PRO A 310 16.85 -24.84 -0.20
C PRO A 310 18.10 -24.21 0.42
N GLU A 311 19.20 -24.12 -0.32
CA GLU A 311 20.48 -23.58 0.17
C GLU A 311 20.62 -22.06 0.02
N ASN A 312 19.65 -21.38 -0.60
CA ASN A 312 19.70 -19.92 -0.78
C ASN A 312 19.08 -19.18 0.42
N GLU A 313 19.88 -18.92 1.45
CA GLU A 313 19.47 -18.23 2.69
C GLU A 313 18.88 -16.82 2.45
N TYR A 314 19.24 -16.14 1.36
CA TYR A 314 18.72 -14.81 1.02
C TYR A 314 17.20 -14.81 0.82
N LEU A 315 16.63 -15.92 0.34
CA LEU A 315 15.18 -16.06 0.13
C LEU A 315 14.39 -15.98 1.45
N SER A 316 15.00 -16.33 2.57
CA SER A 316 14.34 -16.38 3.89
C SER A 316 14.29 -15.04 4.62
N ILE A 317 15.25 -14.13 4.36
CA ILE A 317 15.38 -12.85 5.08
C ILE A 317 14.38 -11.81 4.56
N SER A 318 14.03 -11.89 3.27
CA SER A 318 13.17 -10.93 2.57
C SER A 318 11.66 -11.11 2.86
N GLU A 319 11.23 -12.18 3.53
CA GLU A 319 9.81 -12.51 3.69
C GLU A 319 9.17 -12.00 4.99
N GLN A 320 9.97 -11.82 6.05
CA GLN A 320 9.42 -11.56 7.38
C GLN A 320 8.53 -10.29 7.44
N PRO A 321 8.90 -9.16 6.80
CA PRO A 321 8.03 -7.99 6.73
C PRO A 321 6.68 -8.29 6.07
N ALA A 322 6.64 -9.15 5.05
CA ALA A 322 5.39 -9.53 4.38
C ALA A 322 4.50 -10.40 5.28
N TRP A 323 5.07 -11.30 6.07
CA TRP A 323 4.33 -12.08 7.07
C TRP A 323 3.75 -11.19 8.18
N ASP A 324 4.57 -10.30 8.74
CA ASP A 324 4.14 -9.35 9.77
C ASP A 324 3.01 -8.45 9.25
N ALA A 325 3.12 -8.01 7.99
CA ALA A 325 2.07 -7.27 7.31
C ALA A 325 0.78 -8.09 7.16
N LEU A 326 0.83 -9.31 6.63
CA LEU A 326 -0.35 -10.18 6.47
C LEU A 326 -1.07 -10.42 7.80
N GLU A 327 -0.33 -10.62 8.90
CA GLU A 327 -0.90 -10.78 10.24
C GLU A 327 -1.61 -9.52 10.74
N ARG A 328 -1.08 -8.32 10.45
CA ARG A 328 -1.74 -7.03 10.75
C ARG A 328 -2.97 -6.83 9.88
N LEU A 329 -2.86 -7.07 8.57
CA LEU A 329 -3.94 -6.91 7.61
C LEU A 329 -5.15 -7.81 7.94
N ALA A 330 -4.91 -9.01 8.48
CA ALA A 330 -5.98 -9.92 8.88
C ALA A 330 -6.79 -9.46 10.10
N ARG A 331 -6.32 -8.43 10.83
CA ARG A 331 -7.06 -7.78 11.92
C ARG A 331 -7.95 -6.63 11.41
N VAL A 332 -7.72 -6.16 10.19
CA VAL A 332 -8.52 -5.09 9.58
C VAL A 332 -9.79 -5.69 9.00
N HIS A 333 -10.95 -5.21 9.47
CA HIS A 333 -12.22 -5.69 8.96
C HIS A 333 -12.41 -5.28 7.48
N PRO A 334 -12.84 -6.18 6.58
CA PRO A 334 -13.13 -5.92 5.16
C PRO A 334 -13.80 -4.58 4.86
N ARG A 335 -14.92 -4.32 5.54
CA ARG A 335 -15.74 -3.12 5.36
C ARG A 335 -15.04 -1.86 5.85
N LEU A 336 -14.26 -1.95 6.92
CA LEU A 336 -13.49 -0.80 7.42
C LEU A 336 -12.47 -0.39 6.37
N ALA A 337 -11.73 -1.36 5.80
CA ALA A 337 -10.80 -1.09 4.72
C ALA A 337 -11.51 -0.43 3.52
N HIS A 338 -12.55 -1.07 2.99
CA HIS A 338 -13.29 -0.56 1.84
C HIS A 338 -13.81 0.88 2.04
N TYR A 339 -14.46 1.17 3.17
CA TYR A 339 -15.00 2.49 3.45
C TYR A 339 -13.92 3.55 3.70
N THR A 340 -12.77 3.15 4.25
CA THR A 340 -11.60 4.03 4.38
C THR A 340 -11.03 4.40 3.01
N LEU A 341 -10.90 3.44 2.10
CA LEU A 341 -10.44 3.71 0.73
C LEU A 341 -11.42 4.57 -0.06
N ARG A 342 -12.73 4.41 0.16
CA ARG A 342 -13.75 5.31 -0.41
C ARG A 342 -13.59 6.73 0.10
N ALA A 343 -13.43 6.90 1.41
CA ALA A 343 -13.19 8.21 2.01
C ALA A 343 -11.91 8.87 1.47
N ALA A 344 -10.83 8.09 1.29
CA ALA A 344 -9.58 8.55 0.69
C ALA A 344 -9.77 9.04 -0.77
N CYS A 345 -10.72 8.46 -1.50
CA CYS A 345 -11.13 8.91 -2.83
C CYS A 345 -12.13 10.08 -2.80
N ASN A 346 -12.32 10.77 -1.66
CA ASN A 346 -13.33 11.83 -1.47
C ASN A 346 -14.77 11.38 -1.76
N LEU A 347 -15.07 10.08 -1.61
CA LEU A 347 -16.43 9.55 -1.71
C LEU A 347 -17.02 9.37 -0.31
N PRO A 348 -18.37 9.35 -0.18
CA PRO A 348 -19.00 8.91 1.06
C PRO A 348 -18.48 7.53 1.45
N ALA A 349 -17.96 7.43 2.68
CA ALA A 349 -17.31 6.23 3.21
C ALA A 349 -18.23 5.02 3.03
N ASP A 350 -19.45 5.08 3.58
CA ASP A 350 -20.53 4.13 3.27
C ASP A 350 -21.46 4.74 2.20
N PRO A 351 -21.67 4.07 1.05
CA PRO A 351 -22.66 4.49 0.05
C PRO A 351 -24.07 4.70 0.60
N ALA A 352 -24.47 3.95 1.64
CA ALA A 352 -25.77 4.05 2.28
C ALA A 352 -25.83 5.17 3.34
N GLY A 353 -24.71 5.82 3.67
CA GLY A 353 -24.61 6.78 4.77
C GLY A 353 -25.57 7.97 4.63
N ALA A 354 -25.74 8.50 3.42
CA ALA A 354 -26.68 9.59 3.16
C ALA A 354 -28.13 9.17 3.38
N ALA A 355 -28.52 7.97 2.93
CA ALA A 355 -29.86 7.43 3.13
C ALA A 355 -30.15 7.15 4.61
N ILE A 356 -29.18 6.59 5.34
CA ILE A 356 -29.29 6.35 6.78
C ILE A 356 -29.42 7.68 7.54
N THR A 357 -28.60 8.68 7.20
CA THR A 357 -28.66 10.00 7.84
C THR A 357 -30.00 10.69 7.60
N ALA A 358 -30.50 10.65 6.36
CA ALA A 358 -31.81 11.20 6.00
C ALA A 358 -32.95 10.46 6.72
N TRP A 359 -32.87 9.13 6.83
CA TRP A 359 -33.83 8.33 7.58
C TRP A 359 -33.81 8.66 9.08
N LEU A 360 -32.62 8.76 9.69
CA LEU A 360 -32.47 9.12 11.10
C LEU A 360 -33.02 10.51 11.40
N ALA A 361 -32.81 11.49 10.52
CA ALA A 361 -33.31 12.85 10.69
C ALA A 361 -34.85 12.95 10.69
N GLN A 362 -35.54 11.99 10.05
CA GLN A 362 -36.99 11.94 9.95
C GLN A 362 -37.63 10.94 10.93
N THR A 363 -36.82 10.07 11.54
CA THR A 363 -37.30 9.02 12.45
C THR A 363 -37.43 9.60 13.85
N PRO A 364 -38.63 9.62 14.44
CA PRO A 364 -38.80 10.04 15.83
C PRO A 364 -38.02 9.11 16.75
N ALA A 365 -37.10 9.68 17.53
CA ALA A 365 -36.34 8.94 18.53
C ALA A 365 -37.06 8.98 19.89
N ALA A 366 -37.27 7.81 20.49
CA ALA A 366 -37.69 7.69 21.88
C ALA A 366 -36.52 8.04 22.82
N PRO A 367 -36.80 8.53 24.05
CA PRO A 367 -35.77 8.74 25.06
C PRO A 367 -35.03 7.43 25.39
N VAL A 368 -33.70 7.48 25.43
CA VAL A 368 -32.85 6.33 25.80
C VAL A 368 -33.02 5.98 27.28
N ILE A 369 -33.28 6.98 28.12
CA ILE A 369 -33.62 6.83 29.54
C ILE A 369 -34.87 7.67 29.83
N PRO A 370 -35.64 7.41 30.91
CA PRO A 370 -36.84 8.17 31.26
C PRO A 370 -36.51 9.55 31.85
N ALA A 371 -35.71 10.35 31.14
CA ALA A 371 -35.34 11.72 31.48
C ALA A 371 -35.29 12.58 30.22
N ASP A 372 -35.63 13.86 30.34
CA ASP A 372 -35.45 14.82 29.26
C ASP A 372 -34.00 15.30 29.22
N LEU A 373 -33.25 14.82 28.22
CA LEU A 373 -31.84 15.18 28.02
C LEU A 373 -31.63 16.55 27.36
N ARG A 374 -32.69 17.21 26.86
CA ARG A 374 -32.61 18.50 26.16
C ARG A 374 -32.88 19.67 27.09
N THR A 375 -33.88 19.57 27.94
CA THR A 375 -34.31 20.68 28.83
C THR A 375 -34.39 20.30 30.30
N GLY A 376 -34.24 19.01 30.64
CA GLY A 376 -34.23 18.55 32.02
C GLY A 376 -32.96 18.93 32.79
N ALA A 377 -32.96 18.61 34.08
CA ALA A 377 -31.80 18.77 34.94
C ALA A 377 -30.73 17.73 34.57
N VAL A 378 -29.80 18.14 33.69
CA VAL A 378 -28.65 17.33 33.26
C VAL A 378 -27.36 18.04 33.59
N HIS A 379 -26.30 17.28 33.82
CA HIS A 379 -24.96 17.81 34.03
C HIS A 379 -24.00 17.24 32.97
N VAL A 380 -23.44 18.11 32.13
CA VAL A 380 -22.42 17.69 31.15
C VAL A 380 -21.08 17.63 31.86
N LEU A 381 -20.57 16.41 32.01
CA LEU A 381 -19.31 16.13 32.69
C LEU A 381 -18.15 16.47 31.74
N ASP A 382 -17.08 17.03 32.30
CA ASP A 382 -15.79 17.10 31.62
C ASP A 382 -14.94 15.91 32.06
N LEU A 383 -14.85 14.91 31.19
CA LEU A 383 -14.07 13.69 31.44
C LEU A 383 -12.75 13.72 30.66
N SER A 384 -12.41 14.87 30.10
CA SER A 384 -11.21 15.06 29.29
C SER A 384 -9.95 15.15 30.16
N ILE A 385 -8.78 15.18 29.50
CA ILE A 385 -7.49 15.47 30.15
C ILE A 385 -7.47 16.82 30.89
N ALA A 386 -8.33 17.77 30.51
CA ALA A 386 -8.43 19.09 31.11
C ALA A 386 -9.48 19.17 32.23
N SER A 387 -10.06 18.04 32.63
CA SER A 387 -11.09 17.99 33.67
C SER A 387 -10.62 18.68 34.96
N PRO A 388 -11.39 19.65 35.49
CA PRO A 388 -11.01 20.37 36.72
C PRO A 388 -11.26 19.55 37.99
N THR A 389 -12.04 18.47 37.88
CA THR A 389 -12.56 17.71 39.01
C THR A 389 -11.95 16.32 39.13
N LEU A 390 -11.45 15.76 38.03
CA LEU A 390 -10.79 14.46 38.03
C LEU A 390 -9.29 14.59 38.31
N ALA A 391 -8.82 13.99 39.41
CA ALA A 391 -7.40 13.96 39.71
C ALA A 391 -6.63 13.06 38.73
N ALA A 392 -5.37 13.41 38.41
CA ALA A 392 -4.50 12.62 37.53
C ALA A 392 -4.38 11.14 37.93
N ALA A 393 -4.47 10.83 39.23
CA ALA A 393 -4.46 9.47 39.75
C ALA A 393 -5.75 8.69 39.43
N GLN A 394 -6.92 9.35 39.49
CA GLN A 394 -8.21 8.74 39.10
C GLN A 394 -8.28 8.53 37.59
N LEU A 395 -7.70 9.47 36.83
CA LEU A 395 -7.61 9.42 35.37
C LEU A 395 -6.76 8.27 34.83
N ARG A 396 -5.92 7.63 35.65
CA ARG A 396 -5.02 6.54 35.26
C ARG A 396 -5.26 5.25 36.05
N SER A 397 -6.31 5.18 36.85
CA SER A 397 -6.62 4.02 37.69
C SER A 397 -7.68 3.13 37.05
N ASP A 398 -7.60 1.83 37.33
CA ASP A 398 -8.63 0.82 37.07
C ASP A 398 -9.75 0.80 38.13
N ARG A 399 -9.66 1.66 39.16
CA ARG A 399 -10.61 1.79 40.27
C ARG A 399 -11.87 2.56 39.88
N THR A 400 -12.81 1.86 39.24
CA THR A 400 -14.10 2.39 38.80
C THR A 400 -14.98 2.93 39.93
N ASP A 401 -14.79 2.48 41.17
CA ASP A 401 -15.50 2.94 42.36
C ASP A 401 -15.21 4.42 42.67
N THR A 402 -13.93 4.81 42.59
CA THR A 402 -13.51 6.20 42.87
C THR A 402 -13.96 7.16 41.78
N LEU A 403 -13.91 6.73 40.52
CA LEU A 403 -14.42 7.48 39.38
C LEU A 403 -15.94 7.66 39.48
N SER A 404 -16.68 6.58 39.78
CA SER A 404 -18.13 6.63 39.97
C SER A 404 -18.50 7.60 41.09
N ALA A 405 -17.83 7.54 42.25
CA ALA A 405 -18.11 8.45 43.36
C ALA A 405 -17.89 9.93 42.98
N THR A 406 -16.88 10.23 42.16
CA THR A 406 -16.60 11.59 41.70
C THR A 406 -17.68 12.08 40.74
N ILE A 407 -18.01 11.27 39.72
CA ILE A 407 -19.06 11.58 38.74
C ILE A 407 -20.41 11.81 39.42
N PHE A 408 -20.85 10.88 40.27
CA PHE A 408 -22.13 11.01 40.98
C PHE A 408 -22.10 12.15 42.02
N GLY A 409 -20.94 12.46 42.59
CA GLY A 409 -20.75 13.62 43.47
C GLY A 409 -20.93 14.95 42.74
N GLU A 410 -20.33 15.11 41.56
CA GLU A 410 -20.54 16.29 40.70
C GLU A 410 -21.99 16.44 40.27
N MET A 411 -22.60 15.34 39.83
CA MET A 411 -24.03 15.32 39.49
C MET A 411 -24.90 15.78 40.67
N ALA A 412 -24.63 15.28 41.88
CA ALA A 412 -25.34 15.68 43.08
C ALA A 412 -25.13 17.16 43.43
N ALA A 413 -23.90 17.67 43.33
CA ALA A 413 -23.58 19.07 43.56
C ALA A 413 -24.26 20.01 42.55
N ALA A 414 -24.41 19.56 41.30
CA ALA A 414 -25.14 20.26 40.25
C ALA A 414 -26.67 20.09 40.35
N GLY A 415 -27.17 19.25 41.27
CA GLY A 415 -28.59 18.94 41.38
C GLY A 415 -29.16 18.20 40.16
N ALA A 416 -28.33 17.48 39.42
CA ALA A 416 -28.70 16.82 38.17
C ALA A 416 -28.85 15.29 38.37
N PRO A 417 -30.03 14.70 38.14
CA PRO A 417 -30.22 13.24 38.18
C PRO A 417 -29.52 12.49 37.04
N VAL A 418 -29.10 13.18 35.97
CA VAL A 418 -28.44 12.58 34.82
C VAL A 418 -27.14 13.33 34.49
N GLY A 419 -26.05 12.59 34.35
CA GLY A 419 -24.78 13.07 33.82
C GLY A 419 -24.62 12.70 32.34
N ILE A 420 -23.98 13.56 31.56
CA ILE A 420 -23.69 13.32 30.14
C ILE A 420 -22.18 13.39 29.91
N GLY A 421 -21.59 12.29 29.45
CA GLY A 421 -20.21 12.26 28.95
C GLY A 421 -20.17 12.65 27.47
N ARG A 422 -19.13 13.40 27.05
CA ARG A 422 -19.07 14.02 25.72
C ARG A 422 -18.56 13.05 24.65
N TYR A 423 -19.04 13.25 23.43
CA TYR A 423 -18.52 12.65 22.19
C TYR A 423 -17.25 13.36 21.73
N ASP A 424 -16.35 12.62 21.09
CA ASP A 424 -15.06 13.11 20.58
C ASP A 424 -14.18 13.74 21.67
N GLU A 425 -14.23 13.15 22.86
CA GLU A 425 -13.54 13.65 24.04
C GLU A 425 -12.23 12.89 24.28
N ALA A 426 -11.12 13.60 24.42
CA ALA A 426 -9.82 13.03 24.75
C ALA A 426 -9.75 12.63 26.23
N ARG A 427 -9.96 11.35 26.53
CA ARG A 427 -10.09 10.81 27.88
C ARG A 427 -8.87 10.01 28.32
N PRO A 428 -8.20 10.40 29.41
CA PRO A 428 -7.00 9.72 29.89
C PRO A 428 -7.24 8.33 30.49
N PHE A 429 -8.47 7.95 30.85
CA PHE A 429 -8.78 6.61 31.39
C PHE A 429 -8.37 5.47 30.44
N TYR A 430 -8.39 5.72 29.13
CA TYR A 430 -7.96 4.76 28.12
C TYR A 430 -6.43 4.56 28.08
N THR A 431 -5.68 5.34 28.85
CA THR A 431 -4.25 5.10 29.05
C THR A 431 -3.95 4.06 30.13
N GLY A 432 -4.96 3.64 30.91
CA GLY A 432 -4.82 2.62 31.94
C GLY A 432 -4.52 1.22 31.38
N PRO A 433 -4.05 0.27 32.22
CA PRO A 433 -3.63 -1.06 31.78
C PRO A 433 -4.74 -1.86 31.07
N ALA A 434 -6.00 -1.68 31.46
CA ALA A 434 -7.15 -2.38 30.89
C ALA A 434 -7.43 -2.05 29.41
N PHE A 435 -6.88 -0.94 28.91
CA PHE A 435 -7.06 -0.46 27.53
C PHE A 435 -5.76 -0.50 26.72
N SER A 436 -4.70 -1.09 27.29
CA SER A 436 -3.41 -1.25 26.64
C SER A 436 -3.45 -2.46 25.71
N LEU A 437 -3.17 -2.26 24.41
CA LEU A 437 -3.04 -3.37 23.45
C LEU A 437 -1.72 -4.14 23.63
N SER A 438 -0.72 -3.52 24.26
CA SER A 438 0.55 -4.17 24.64
C SER A 438 1.17 -3.52 25.88
N ALA A 439 2.28 -4.09 26.37
CA ALA A 439 3.04 -3.55 27.49
C ALA A 439 4.02 -2.42 27.10
N SER A 440 4.19 -2.13 25.82
CA SER A 440 5.14 -1.12 25.34
C SER A 440 4.63 0.31 25.66
N PRO A 441 5.50 1.18 26.21
CA PRO A 441 5.12 2.55 26.56
C PRO A 441 4.96 3.47 25.34
N THR A 442 5.44 3.08 24.16
CA THR A 442 5.36 3.87 22.91
C THR A 442 4.18 3.48 22.03
N ASP A 443 3.43 2.44 22.40
CA ASP A 443 2.32 1.98 21.58
C ASP A 443 1.17 2.97 21.60
N GLU A 444 0.50 3.08 20.45
CA GLU A 444 -0.70 3.89 20.32
C GLU A 444 -1.77 3.40 21.29
N ARG A 445 -2.35 4.34 22.02
CA ARG A 445 -3.44 4.08 22.96
C ARG A 445 -4.70 4.71 22.42
N ARG A 446 -5.83 4.03 22.61
CA ARG A 446 -7.13 4.69 22.48
C ARG A 446 -7.11 5.89 23.42
N THR A 447 -7.48 7.06 22.92
CA THR A 447 -7.55 8.28 23.73
C THR A 447 -8.85 9.03 23.50
N ILE A 448 -9.48 8.85 22.34
CA ILE A 448 -10.73 9.51 22.00
C ILE A 448 -11.94 8.61 22.33
N HIS A 449 -12.89 9.18 23.07
CA HIS A 449 -14.18 8.58 23.32
C HIS A 449 -15.13 8.87 22.16
N LEU A 450 -15.49 7.83 21.39
CA LEU A 450 -16.37 7.94 20.22
C LEU A 450 -17.86 7.67 20.55
N GLY A 451 -18.23 7.67 21.83
CA GLY A 451 -19.60 7.47 22.29
C GLY A 451 -20.19 8.72 22.95
N ILE A 452 -21.41 8.59 23.46
CA ILE A 452 -21.99 9.52 24.43
C ILE A 452 -22.36 8.66 25.63
N ASP A 453 -21.92 9.05 26.83
CA ASP A 453 -22.29 8.34 28.05
C ASP A 453 -23.47 9.02 28.73
N LEU A 454 -24.36 8.21 29.28
CA LEU A 454 -25.43 8.66 30.17
C LEU A 454 -25.21 8.03 31.55
N PHE A 455 -24.94 8.88 32.54
CA PHE A 455 -24.79 8.47 33.94
C PHE A 455 -26.11 8.70 34.67
N ALA A 456 -26.65 7.66 35.30
CA ALA A 456 -27.91 7.72 36.02
C ALA A 456 -27.91 6.71 37.19
N SER A 457 -28.87 6.85 38.10
CA SER A 457 -29.03 5.93 39.24
C SER A 457 -29.19 4.48 38.76
N ALA A 458 -28.62 3.54 39.52
CA ALA A 458 -28.79 2.12 39.25
C ALA A 458 -30.28 1.74 39.21
N GLY A 459 -30.65 0.88 38.25
CA GLY A 459 -32.05 0.51 38.00
C GLY A 459 -32.81 1.46 37.08
N THR A 460 -32.18 2.53 36.58
CA THR A 460 -32.79 3.39 35.55
C THR A 460 -33.09 2.54 34.30
N PRO A 461 -34.35 2.52 33.82
CA PRO A 461 -34.70 1.83 32.59
C PRO A 461 -33.93 2.40 31.39
N VAL A 462 -33.40 1.51 30.53
CA VAL A 462 -32.76 1.87 29.26
C VAL A 462 -33.62 1.33 28.11
N SER A 463 -33.97 2.21 27.17
CA SER A 463 -34.82 1.93 26.02
C SER A 463 -34.04 2.14 24.73
N ALA A 464 -34.35 1.36 23.69
CA ALA A 464 -33.85 1.62 22.35
C ALA A 464 -34.48 2.93 21.81
N PRO A 465 -33.69 3.88 21.29
CA PRO A 465 -34.22 5.15 20.80
C PRO A 465 -35.01 5.00 19.49
N ILE A 466 -34.80 3.90 18.76
CA ILE A 466 -35.49 3.56 17.52
C ILE A 466 -36.04 2.15 17.62
N ALA A 467 -37.13 1.87 16.92
CA ALA A 467 -37.68 0.52 16.84
C ALA A 467 -36.61 -0.44 16.27
N GLY A 468 -36.38 -1.55 16.97
CA GLY A 468 -35.35 -2.51 16.61
C GLY A 468 -35.48 -3.81 17.38
N ILE A 469 -34.72 -4.82 16.97
CA ILE A 469 -34.64 -6.11 17.66
C ILE A 469 -33.31 -6.12 18.41
N VAL A 470 -33.36 -6.40 19.72
CA VAL A 470 -32.16 -6.59 20.52
C VAL A 470 -31.44 -7.85 20.01
N HIS A 471 -30.27 -7.66 19.40
CA HIS A 471 -29.49 -8.75 18.81
C HIS A 471 -28.65 -9.49 19.86
N ALA A 472 -28.09 -8.76 20.84
CA ALA A 472 -27.35 -9.30 21.96
C ALA A 472 -27.41 -8.34 23.16
N VAL A 473 -27.34 -8.90 24.38
CA VAL A 473 -27.08 -8.18 25.62
C VAL A 473 -25.89 -8.87 26.28
N THR A 474 -24.77 -8.15 26.41
CA THR A 474 -23.51 -8.65 26.98
C THR A 474 -23.28 -8.09 28.36
#